data_AF-A0A127MHR9-F1
#
_entry.id   AF-A0A127MHR9-F1
#
_cell.length_a   1.000
_cell.length_b   1.000
_cell.length_c   1.000
_cell.angle_alpha   90.00
_cell.angle_beta   90.00
_cell.angle_gamma   90.00
#
_symmetry.space_group_name_H-M   'P 1'
#
loop_
_entity.id
_entity.type
_entity.pdbx_description
1 polymer ?
#
loop_
_entity_poly.entity_id
_entity_poly.type
_entity_poly.pdbx_seq_one_letter_code
_entity_poly.pdbx_strand_id
1 'polypeptide(L)'
;MSEHFRDLIPLPGLRLLVALIICTLAVAPSETAAQKTSGTEQITYVVKRGDTLFALAQKYLRKSPDYVAVQRINHIADPRKIPNGKLLRIPVYLLKYRPSGAKLNAFRGGVSIASGGRNLTPVQGLDIVEGSLITTAARSFLTLQLEDGSRVSLPSNSQVRITRLRRILLTDSIDYEIAVDKGRIRSKVAPLEKKADRYRVRTPVAVSAVRGTDYRTRVDEGTGTAFSETVEGEVVVASGDSLNSGRIISIPAGTGAATTVTGAIAKAELLPPPDLLEPAKVQSEAELQFSIAPIGSVVGHRLVIASDAGFVDLVAETEGQGAVLAVPTIPNGRYFVKVTALAADGFEGMPATYSFKRQLSTLGGSADAGDFGYRFKWFGEGEGQRFYRLQILKDSKTAIPIIDEVGLSADTVTLSDLADGEYYWRVGVIQFSSDPNDPEAIEKWTEFEKLTVAN
;
A
#
# COMPACT_ATOMS: atom_id res chain seq x y z
N MET A 1 -0.33 67.28 -31.39
CA MET A 1 -1.11 66.66 -30.31
C MET A 1 -2.37 66.09 -30.96
N SER A 2 -2.44 64.76 -31.03
CA SER A 2 -3.47 63.87 -31.62
C SER A 2 -3.87 64.08 -33.11
N GLU A 3 -3.11 63.44 -34.00
CA GLU A 3 -3.59 62.81 -35.25
C GLU A 3 -4.14 61.41 -34.89
N HIS A 4 -5.06 60.74 -35.60
CA HIS A 4 -4.97 60.36 -37.01
C HIS A 4 -6.33 60.04 -37.64
N PHE A 5 -6.42 60.48 -38.88
CA PHE A 5 -7.43 60.12 -39.88
C PHE A 5 -7.16 58.73 -40.48
N ARG A 6 -8.24 58.16 -41.02
CA ARG A 6 -8.35 56.96 -41.85
C ARG A 6 -7.41 56.99 -43.06
N ASP A 7 -7.05 55.82 -43.63
CA ASP A 7 -7.72 55.27 -44.83
C ASP A 7 -6.88 54.25 -45.66
N LEU A 8 -7.64 53.40 -46.38
CA LEU A 8 -7.42 52.80 -47.70
C LEU A 8 -6.50 51.57 -47.95
N ILE A 9 -7.13 50.57 -48.59
CA ILE A 9 -6.61 49.52 -49.49
C ILE A 9 -6.89 50.01 -50.93
N PRO A 10 -6.02 49.87 -51.97
CA PRO A 10 -5.96 48.64 -52.82
C PRO A 10 -4.62 48.27 -53.53
N LEU A 11 -4.58 47.00 -54.00
CA LEU A 11 -3.66 46.30 -54.94
C LEU A 11 -3.59 46.96 -56.35
N PRO A 12 -2.88 46.44 -57.40
CA PRO A 12 -1.91 45.33 -57.60
C PRO A 12 -0.67 45.69 -58.47
N GLY A 13 0.28 44.77 -58.71
CA GLY A 13 1.22 44.92 -59.84
C GLY A 13 2.49 44.06 -59.88
N LEU A 14 2.36 42.83 -60.37
CA LEU A 14 3.25 42.13 -61.31
C LEU A 14 4.79 42.29 -61.19
N ARG A 15 5.52 41.20 -60.88
CA ARG A 15 6.42 40.51 -61.84
C ARG A 15 7.14 39.30 -61.24
N LEU A 16 6.94 38.20 -61.96
CA LEU A 16 7.62 36.90 -62.01
C LEU A 16 9.15 36.98 -61.80
N LEU A 17 9.70 36.18 -60.87
CA LEU A 17 10.90 35.38 -61.16
C LEU A 17 10.97 34.14 -60.25
N VAL A 18 11.07 33.00 -60.91
CA VAL A 18 11.26 31.65 -60.37
C VAL A 18 12.69 31.50 -59.84
N ALA A 19 12.86 31.04 -58.61
CA ALA A 19 14.06 30.33 -58.17
C ALA A 19 13.67 29.25 -57.15
N LEU A 20 13.61 28.03 -57.66
CA LEU A 20 13.37 26.78 -56.96
C LEU A 20 14.62 26.44 -56.13
N ILE A 21 14.55 26.51 -54.79
CA ILE A 21 15.52 25.82 -53.91
C ILE A 21 14.71 24.89 -53.01
N ILE A 22 14.67 23.64 -53.44
CA ILE A 22 14.20 22.50 -52.66
C ILE A 22 15.32 22.17 -51.67
N CYS A 23 15.20 22.64 -50.43
CA CYS A 23 15.97 22.10 -49.31
C CYS A 23 15.23 20.88 -48.76
N THR A 24 15.54 19.69 -49.29
CA THR A 24 15.22 18.42 -48.65
C THR A 24 16.05 18.30 -47.36
N LEU A 25 15.49 18.71 -46.22
CA LEU A 25 15.99 18.25 -44.92
C LEU A 25 15.57 16.79 -44.75
N ALA A 26 16.50 15.88 -44.99
CA ALA A 26 16.41 14.50 -44.53
C ALA A 26 16.41 14.50 -42.99
N VAL A 27 15.22 14.45 -42.39
CA VAL A 27 15.07 14.11 -40.97
C VAL A 27 15.33 12.61 -40.86
N ALA A 28 16.58 12.25 -40.54
CA ALA A 28 16.88 10.89 -40.11
C ALA A 28 16.21 10.65 -38.75
N PRO A 29 15.45 9.56 -38.56
CA PRO A 29 15.06 9.13 -37.23
C PRO A 29 16.32 8.67 -36.51
N SER A 30 16.81 9.49 -35.57
CA SER A 30 17.78 9.03 -34.59
C SER A 30 17.09 8.03 -33.67
N GLU A 31 17.15 6.76 -34.08
CA GLU A 31 16.85 5.66 -33.19
C GLU A 31 17.78 5.71 -31.97
N THR A 32 17.12 5.57 -30.84
CA THR A 32 17.63 5.67 -29.49
C THR A 32 18.68 4.59 -29.23
N ALA A 33 19.93 4.99 -29.03
CA ALA A 33 20.86 4.19 -28.24
C ALA A 33 20.84 4.72 -26.80
N ALA A 34 19.77 4.43 -26.06
CA ALA A 34 19.83 4.46 -24.61
C ALA A 34 20.84 3.39 -24.18
N GLN A 35 22.11 3.79 -24.02
CA GLN A 35 23.10 2.94 -23.39
C GLN A 35 22.64 2.66 -21.96
N LYS A 36 22.09 1.46 -21.73
CA LYS A 36 21.86 0.91 -20.40
C LYS A 36 23.18 0.94 -19.63
N THR A 37 23.33 1.93 -18.74
CA THR A 37 24.39 2.03 -17.72
C THR A 37 24.19 0.99 -16.60
N SER A 38 23.93 -0.28 -16.95
CA SER A 38 23.85 -1.39 -15.98
C SER A 38 25.23 -2.00 -15.66
N GLY A 39 26.33 -1.29 -15.92
CA GLY A 39 27.68 -1.84 -16.01
C GLY A 39 28.61 -1.66 -14.79
N THR A 40 28.20 -0.91 -13.75
CA THR A 40 29.12 -0.50 -12.67
C THR A 40 29.09 -1.39 -11.43
N GLU A 41 28.07 -2.22 -11.29
CA GLU A 41 27.87 -3.07 -10.12
C GLU A 41 28.80 -4.29 -10.13
N GLN A 42 29.61 -4.44 -9.08
CA GLN A 42 30.63 -5.50 -8.96
C GLN A 42 30.46 -6.29 -7.66
N ILE A 43 30.85 -7.56 -7.68
CA ILE A 43 31.03 -8.42 -6.52
C ILE A 43 32.52 -8.73 -6.36
N THR A 44 32.97 -8.84 -5.10
CA THR A 44 34.33 -9.27 -4.77
C THR A 44 34.36 -10.76 -4.50
N TYR A 45 35.23 -11.49 -5.21
CA TYR A 45 35.51 -12.91 -5.00
C TYR A 45 36.95 -13.11 -4.50
N VAL A 46 37.14 -13.92 -3.47
CA VAL A 46 38.47 -14.29 -2.97
C VAL A 46 38.94 -15.54 -3.71
N VAL A 47 40.02 -15.41 -4.47
CA VAL A 47 40.61 -16.50 -5.26
C VAL A 47 41.08 -17.61 -4.33
N LYS A 48 40.66 -18.85 -4.60
CA LYS A 48 41.05 -20.05 -3.86
C LYS A 48 42.22 -20.74 -4.56
N ARG A 49 42.93 -21.60 -3.83
CA ARG A 49 44.01 -22.43 -4.38
C ARG A 49 43.48 -23.27 -5.55
N GLY A 50 44.10 -23.13 -6.73
CA GLY A 50 43.73 -23.87 -7.93
C GLY A 50 42.73 -23.15 -8.85
N ASP A 51 42.20 -21.99 -8.44
CA ASP A 51 41.33 -21.20 -9.30
C ASP A 51 42.10 -20.61 -10.50
N THR A 52 41.45 -20.64 -11.66
CA THR A 52 41.86 -19.93 -12.86
C THR A 52 40.71 -19.08 -13.37
N LEU A 53 40.98 -18.03 -14.15
CA LEU A 53 39.90 -17.20 -14.70
C LEU A 53 39.04 -18.03 -15.66
N PHE A 54 39.64 -18.97 -16.39
CA PHE A 54 38.93 -19.89 -17.25
C PHE A 54 37.96 -20.79 -16.48
N ALA A 55 38.41 -21.44 -15.42
CA ALA A 55 37.57 -22.33 -14.61
C ALA A 55 36.44 -21.55 -13.93
N LEU A 56 36.77 -20.38 -13.35
CA LEU A 56 35.77 -19.49 -12.75
C LEU A 56 34.75 -19.01 -13.80
N ALA A 57 35.20 -18.67 -15.01
CA ALA A 57 34.32 -18.24 -16.08
C ALA A 57 33.39 -19.34 -16.57
N GLN A 58 33.92 -20.54 -16.79
CA GLN A 58 33.12 -21.69 -17.19
C GLN A 58 32.05 -22.02 -16.14
N LYS A 59 32.41 -21.95 -14.86
CA LYS A 59 31.50 -22.29 -13.76
C LYS A 59 30.47 -21.18 -13.50
N TYR A 60 30.91 -19.93 -13.44
CA TYR A 60 30.15 -18.82 -12.84
C TYR A 60 29.85 -17.63 -13.76
N LEU A 61 30.44 -17.51 -14.95
CA LEU A 61 30.11 -16.43 -15.88
C LEU A 61 29.10 -16.90 -16.95
N ARG A 62 28.22 -15.99 -17.38
CA ARG A 62 27.14 -16.28 -18.34
C ARG A 62 27.71 -16.80 -19.65
N LYS A 63 28.81 -16.21 -20.13
CA LYS A 63 29.56 -16.68 -21.29
C LYS A 63 31.00 -16.94 -20.87
N SER A 64 31.57 -18.07 -21.29
CA SER A 64 32.97 -18.36 -21.00
C SER A 64 33.94 -17.24 -21.44
N PRO A 65 33.80 -16.60 -22.63
CA PRO A 65 34.66 -15.48 -23.04
C PRO A 65 34.59 -14.22 -22.15
N ASP A 66 33.59 -14.10 -21.26
CA ASP A 66 33.46 -12.95 -20.35
C ASP A 66 34.63 -12.85 -19.35
N TYR A 67 35.44 -13.91 -19.22
CA TYR A 67 36.67 -13.89 -18.43
C TYR A 67 37.61 -12.76 -18.87
N VAL A 68 37.61 -12.35 -20.15
CA VAL A 68 38.45 -11.28 -20.68
C VAL A 68 38.08 -9.93 -20.05
N ALA A 69 36.79 -9.67 -19.83
CA ALA A 69 36.33 -8.47 -19.16
C ALA A 69 36.79 -8.47 -17.68
N VAL A 70 36.63 -9.60 -17.00
CA VAL A 70 37.11 -9.78 -15.61
C VAL A 70 38.63 -9.63 -15.53
N GLN A 71 39.38 -10.16 -16.50
CA GLN A 71 40.83 -10.07 -16.58
C GLN A 71 41.29 -8.61 -16.67
N ARG A 72 40.67 -7.83 -17.57
CA ARG A 72 40.96 -6.40 -17.77
C ARG A 72 40.69 -5.58 -16.51
N ILE A 73 39.52 -5.76 -15.89
CA ILE A 73 39.12 -5.03 -14.68
C ILE A 73 40.08 -5.29 -13.51
N ASN A 74 40.66 -6.49 -13.43
CA ASN A 74 41.51 -6.91 -12.31
C ASN A 74 43.01 -6.89 -12.61
N HIS A 75 43.38 -6.34 -13.78
CA HIS A 75 44.77 -6.27 -14.27
C HIS A 75 45.52 -7.61 -14.13
N ILE A 76 44.92 -8.69 -14.64
CA ILE A 76 45.49 -10.04 -14.56
C ILE A 76 46.32 -10.33 -15.80
N ALA A 77 47.63 -10.53 -15.62
CA ALA A 77 48.56 -10.82 -16.71
C ALA A 77 48.31 -12.19 -17.35
N ASP A 78 48.23 -13.26 -16.54
CA ASP A 78 47.97 -14.62 -17.01
C ASP A 78 46.62 -15.13 -16.47
N PRO A 79 45.60 -15.34 -17.33
CA PRO A 79 44.28 -15.83 -16.91
C PRO A 79 44.31 -17.28 -16.37
N ARG A 80 45.39 -18.03 -16.59
CA ARG A 80 45.59 -19.38 -16.04
C ARG A 80 46.29 -19.39 -14.70
N LYS A 81 46.84 -18.26 -14.25
CA LYS A 81 47.59 -18.15 -12.99
C LYS A 81 47.13 -16.93 -12.21
N ILE A 82 46.24 -17.15 -11.24
CA ILE A 82 45.79 -16.11 -10.32
C ILE A 82 46.39 -16.38 -8.93
N PRO A 83 46.98 -15.38 -8.25
CA PRO A 83 47.45 -15.54 -6.88
C PRO A 83 46.31 -15.94 -5.93
N ASN A 84 46.56 -16.92 -5.05
CA ASN A 84 45.65 -17.28 -3.98
C ASN A 84 45.39 -16.07 -3.06
N GLY A 85 44.14 -15.89 -2.62
CA GLY A 85 43.72 -14.77 -1.80
C GLY A 85 43.50 -13.46 -2.56
N LYS A 86 43.83 -13.38 -3.86
CA LYS A 86 43.56 -12.18 -4.66
C LYS A 86 42.07 -11.89 -4.69
N LEU A 87 41.70 -10.63 -4.47
CA LEU A 87 40.33 -10.14 -4.58
C LEU A 87 40.01 -9.83 -6.04
N LEU A 88 39.09 -10.58 -6.65
CA LEU A 88 38.58 -10.33 -7.99
C LEU A 88 37.30 -9.50 -7.92
N ARG A 89 37.27 -8.38 -8.63
CA ARG A 89 36.09 -7.58 -8.92
C ARG A 89 35.41 -8.12 -10.17
N ILE A 90 34.22 -8.68 -10.01
CA ILE A 90 33.48 -9.29 -11.12
C ILE A 90 32.16 -8.52 -11.30
N PRO A 91 31.93 -7.90 -12.47
CA PRO A 91 30.66 -7.25 -12.74
C PRO A 91 29.48 -8.22 -12.66
N VAL A 92 28.42 -7.82 -11.96
CA VAL A 92 27.27 -8.69 -11.67
C VAL A 92 26.57 -9.14 -12.95
N TYR A 93 26.49 -8.28 -13.97
CA TYR A 93 25.85 -8.59 -15.24
C TYR A 93 26.53 -9.75 -16.01
N LEU A 94 27.80 -10.07 -15.68
CA LEU A 94 28.54 -11.20 -16.25
C LEU A 94 28.28 -12.52 -15.52
N LEU A 95 27.70 -12.50 -14.31
CA LEU A 95 27.55 -13.70 -13.48
C LEU A 95 26.33 -14.54 -13.91
N LYS A 96 26.48 -15.87 -13.87
CA LYS A 96 25.37 -16.81 -13.94
C LYS A 96 24.50 -16.65 -12.70
N TYR A 97 23.20 -16.85 -12.91
CA TYR A 97 22.20 -16.84 -11.86
C TYR A 97 21.22 -17.98 -12.10
N ARG A 98 20.53 -18.39 -11.03
CA ARG A 98 19.26 -19.09 -11.14
C ARG A 98 18.11 -18.11 -10.91
N PRO A 99 16.99 -18.24 -11.64
CA PRO A 99 15.78 -17.51 -11.28
C PRO A 99 15.41 -17.78 -9.82
N SER A 100 15.04 -16.73 -9.11
CA SER A 100 14.31 -16.82 -7.85
C SER A 100 12.82 -16.61 -8.14
N GLY A 101 11.96 -17.09 -7.24
CA GLY A 101 10.51 -16.97 -7.36
C GLY A 101 9.92 -16.07 -6.27
N ALA A 102 8.75 -15.50 -6.58
CA ALA A 102 7.88 -14.89 -5.59
C ALA A 102 6.52 -15.58 -5.68
N LYS A 103 5.86 -15.78 -4.55
CA LYS A 103 4.52 -16.37 -4.47
C LYS A 103 3.50 -15.28 -4.20
N LEU A 104 2.38 -15.32 -4.91
CA LEU A 104 1.21 -14.53 -4.56
C LEU A 104 0.64 -15.07 -3.24
N ASN A 105 0.81 -14.32 -2.15
CA ASN A 105 0.47 -14.78 -0.81
C ASN A 105 -0.99 -14.46 -0.44
N ALA A 106 -1.46 -13.27 -0.80
CA ALA A 106 -2.84 -12.84 -0.61
C ALA A 106 -3.21 -11.81 -1.69
N PHE A 107 -4.49 -11.73 -2.07
CA PHE A 107 -5.02 -10.67 -2.91
C PHE A 107 -6.53 -10.48 -2.69
N ARG A 108 -7.01 -9.26 -2.97
CA ARG A 108 -8.44 -8.91 -2.95
C ARG A 108 -8.75 -7.89 -4.04
N GLY A 109 -9.99 -7.91 -4.52
CA GLY A 109 -10.46 -6.96 -5.55
C GLY A 109 -9.89 -7.23 -6.94
N GLY A 110 -9.88 -6.19 -7.77
CA GLY A 110 -9.39 -6.22 -9.14
C GLY A 110 -7.87 -6.16 -9.21
N VAL A 111 -7.24 -7.30 -9.49
CA VAL A 111 -5.79 -7.41 -9.70
C VAL A 111 -5.51 -7.98 -11.09
N SER A 112 -4.57 -7.37 -11.81
CA SER A 112 -4.07 -7.90 -13.08
C SER A 112 -2.58 -8.18 -13.00
N ILE A 113 -2.18 -9.34 -13.50
CA ILE A 113 -0.78 -9.79 -13.53
C ILE A 113 -0.44 -10.14 -14.98
N ALA A 114 0.54 -9.48 -15.56
CA ALA A 114 1.07 -9.77 -16.88
C ALA A 114 2.49 -10.31 -16.77
N SER A 115 2.78 -11.45 -17.39
CA SER A 115 4.10 -12.06 -17.39
C SER A 115 4.39 -12.72 -18.74
N GLY A 116 5.58 -12.48 -19.31
CA GLY A 116 5.96 -13.02 -20.62
C GLY A 116 4.99 -12.66 -21.76
N GLY A 117 4.33 -11.50 -21.70
CA GLY A 117 3.34 -11.06 -22.68
C GLY A 117 1.95 -11.70 -22.53
N ARG A 118 1.70 -12.44 -21.45
CA ARG A 118 0.40 -13.08 -21.15
C ARG A 118 -0.18 -12.54 -19.85
N ASN A 119 -1.49 -12.42 -19.77
CA ASN A 119 -2.20 -12.16 -18.51
C ASN A 119 -2.37 -13.48 -17.74
N LEU A 120 -2.06 -13.45 -16.45
CA LEU A 120 -2.21 -14.56 -15.52
C LEU A 120 -3.42 -14.29 -14.62
N THR A 121 -4.23 -15.31 -14.40
CA THR A 121 -5.32 -15.25 -13.42
C THR A 121 -4.73 -15.25 -12.01
N PRO A 122 -4.99 -14.21 -11.18
CA PRO A 122 -4.51 -14.20 -9.80
C PRO A 122 -5.13 -15.35 -9.00
N VAL A 123 -4.28 -16.18 -8.43
CA VAL A 123 -4.65 -17.23 -7.46
C VAL A 123 -3.61 -17.27 -6.36
N GLN A 124 -4.03 -17.58 -5.14
CA GLN A 124 -3.09 -17.75 -4.04
C GLN A 124 -2.09 -18.87 -4.38
N GLY A 125 -0.80 -18.64 -4.11
CA GLY A 125 0.29 -19.56 -4.44
C GLY A 125 0.83 -19.45 -5.88
N LEU A 126 0.27 -18.57 -6.71
CA LEU A 126 0.77 -18.30 -8.07
C LEU A 126 2.24 -17.85 -8.04
N ASP A 127 3.05 -18.45 -8.91
CA ASP A 127 4.43 -18.02 -9.12
C ASP A 127 4.50 -16.72 -9.93
N ILE A 128 5.16 -15.73 -9.34
CA ILE A 128 5.53 -14.46 -9.95
C ILE A 128 7.02 -14.51 -10.25
N VAL A 129 7.34 -14.24 -11.51
CA VAL A 129 8.71 -14.31 -12.02
C VAL A 129 9.22 -12.93 -12.45
N GLU A 130 10.52 -12.83 -12.67
CA GLU A 130 11.13 -11.65 -13.28
C GLU A 130 10.45 -11.27 -14.61
N GLY A 131 10.25 -9.96 -14.83
CA GLY A 131 9.55 -9.40 -15.97
C GLY A 131 8.04 -9.22 -15.76
N SER A 132 7.49 -9.71 -14.66
CA SER A 132 6.05 -9.58 -14.39
C SER A 132 5.67 -8.14 -14.07
N LEU A 133 4.55 -7.68 -14.63
CA LEU A 133 3.86 -6.42 -14.34
C LEU A 133 2.61 -6.73 -13.53
N ILE A 134 2.46 -6.09 -12.37
CA ILE A 134 1.34 -6.27 -11.46
C ILE A 134 0.63 -4.93 -11.32
N THR A 135 -0.69 -4.94 -11.36
CA THR A 135 -1.51 -3.74 -11.15
C THR A 135 -2.68 -4.06 -10.23
N THR A 136 -2.90 -3.20 -9.24
CA THR A 136 -4.05 -3.23 -8.32
C THR A 136 -4.98 -2.07 -8.66
N ALA A 137 -6.27 -2.35 -8.84
CA ALA A 137 -7.29 -1.33 -9.05
C ALA A 137 -7.65 -0.61 -7.73
N ALA A 138 -8.65 0.27 -7.78
CA ALA A 138 -9.24 0.86 -6.59
C ALA A 138 -9.79 -0.24 -5.66
N ARG A 139 -9.64 -0.07 -4.34
CA ARG A 139 -10.10 -1.04 -3.32
C ARG A 139 -9.60 -2.46 -3.56
N SER A 140 -8.36 -2.58 -4.03
CA SER A 140 -7.76 -3.84 -4.42
C SER A 140 -6.35 -3.96 -3.86
N PHE A 141 -5.98 -5.15 -3.43
CA PHE A 141 -4.75 -5.40 -2.68
C PHE A 141 -4.08 -6.65 -3.20
N LEU A 142 -2.74 -6.68 -3.17
CA LEU A 142 -1.96 -7.89 -3.42
C LEU A 142 -0.71 -7.90 -2.55
N THR A 143 -0.39 -9.04 -1.95
CA THR A 143 0.86 -9.25 -1.22
C THR A 143 1.64 -10.41 -1.83
N LEU A 144 2.92 -10.18 -2.11
CA LEU A 144 3.88 -11.17 -2.55
C LEU A 144 4.77 -11.63 -1.39
N GLN A 145 5.17 -12.89 -1.43
CA GLN A 145 6.18 -13.50 -0.57
C GLN A 145 7.36 -13.94 -1.45
N LEU A 146 8.55 -13.39 -1.23
CA LEU A 146 9.77 -13.73 -1.99
C LEU A 146 10.46 -14.97 -1.38
N GLU A 147 11.31 -15.66 -2.16
CA GLU A 147 12.08 -16.86 -1.72
C GLU A 147 12.93 -16.61 -0.45
N ASP A 148 13.36 -15.37 -0.21
CA ASP A 148 14.19 -15.00 0.96
C ASP A 148 13.37 -14.71 2.24
N GLY A 149 12.04 -14.79 2.18
CA GLY A 149 11.17 -14.42 3.29
C GLY A 149 10.70 -12.96 3.28
N SER A 150 11.21 -12.12 2.36
CA SER A 150 10.74 -10.75 2.19
C SER A 150 9.29 -10.70 1.70
N ARG A 151 8.54 -9.67 2.11
CA ARG A 151 7.16 -9.44 1.71
C ARG A 151 6.99 -8.09 1.03
N VAL A 152 6.20 -8.07 -0.04
CA VAL A 152 5.89 -6.86 -0.82
C VAL A 152 4.39 -6.73 -0.94
N SER A 153 3.82 -5.74 -0.29
CA SER A 153 2.39 -5.46 -0.32
C SER A 153 2.10 -4.26 -1.21
N LEU A 154 1.14 -4.43 -2.11
CA LEU A 154 0.63 -3.45 -3.06
C LEU A 154 -0.79 -3.08 -2.61
N PRO A 155 -0.98 -1.88 -2.06
CA PRO A 155 -2.29 -1.28 -1.82
C PRO A 155 -3.04 -0.93 -3.11
N SER A 156 -4.20 -0.25 -3.00
CA SER A 156 -4.96 0.14 -4.19
C SER A 156 -4.19 1.09 -5.08
N ASN A 157 -4.52 1.07 -6.37
CA ASN A 157 -3.98 1.98 -7.39
C ASN A 157 -2.45 1.92 -7.52
N SER A 158 -1.88 0.73 -7.47
CA SER A 158 -0.43 0.52 -7.61
C SER A 158 -0.09 -0.21 -8.90
N GLN A 159 1.03 0.17 -9.50
CA GLN A 159 1.61 -0.52 -10.65
C GLN A 159 3.09 -0.81 -10.39
N VAL A 160 3.45 -2.09 -10.42
CA VAL A 160 4.76 -2.59 -10.03
C VAL A 160 5.28 -3.59 -11.05
N ARG A 161 6.57 -3.52 -11.35
CA ARG A 161 7.27 -4.50 -12.18
C ARG A 161 8.36 -5.20 -11.39
N ILE A 162 8.41 -6.52 -11.46
CA ILE A 162 9.51 -7.31 -10.91
C ILE A 162 10.66 -7.28 -11.93
N THR A 163 11.65 -6.40 -11.78
CA THR A 163 12.70 -6.20 -12.79
C THR A 163 13.89 -7.12 -12.61
N ARG A 164 14.18 -7.55 -11.37
CA ARG A 164 15.13 -8.62 -11.07
C ARG A 164 14.61 -9.52 -9.96
N LEU A 165 14.69 -10.82 -10.17
CA LEU A 165 14.39 -11.82 -9.15
C LEU A 165 15.34 -13.01 -9.32
N ARG A 166 16.57 -12.86 -8.81
CA ARG A 166 17.68 -13.76 -9.14
C ARG A 166 18.48 -14.17 -7.92
N ARG A 167 19.12 -15.33 -7.99
CA ARG A 167 20.16 -15.77 -7.06
C ARG A 167 21.47 -16.03 -7.81
N ILE A 168 22.51 -15.29 -7.45
CA ILE A 168 23.83 -15.31 -8.11
C ILE A 168 24.59 -16.56 -7.71
N LEU A 169 25.02 -17.37 -8.67
CA LEU A 169 25.62 -18.69 -8.38
C LEU A 169 27.01 -18.62 -7.73
N LEU A 170 27.77 -17.56 -7.98
CA LEU A 170 29.13 -17.41 -7.45
C LEU A 170 29.15 -17.23 -5.93
N THR A 171 28.26 -16.39 -5.42
CA THR A 171 28.19 -15.95 -4.02
C THR A 171 26.98 -16.51 -3.28
N ASP A 172 26.08 -17.19 -3.99
CA ASP A 172 24.78 -17.61 -3.49
C ASP A 172 23.94 -16.44 -2.93
N SER A 173 24.16 -15.22 -3.45
CA SER A 173 23.51 -14.01 -2.97
C SER A 173 22.26 -13.65 -3.77
N ILE A 174 21.31 -12.98 -3.15
CA ILE A 174 20.12 -12.49 -3.86
C ILE A 174 20.44 -11.22 -4.67
N ASP A 175 19.74 -11.06 -5.79
CA ASP A 175 19.71 -9.82 -6.58
C ASP A 175 18.26 -9.53 -6.98
N TYR A 176 17.57 -8.80 -6.10
CA TYR A 176 16.17 -8.44 -6.24
C TYR A 176 16.03 -6.96 -6.56
N GLU A 177 15.18 -6.66 -7.52
CA GLU A 177 14.82 -5.30 -7.88
C GLU A 177 13.34 -5.24 -8.26
N ILE A 178 12.62 -4.34 -7.60
CA ILE A 178 11.20 -4.09 -7.80
C ILE A 178 11.05 -2.65 -8.26
N ALA A 179 10.46 -2.44 -9.43
CA ALA A 179 10.17 -1.10 -9.93
C ALA A 179 8.73 -0.72 -9.59
N VAL A 180 8.55 0.40 -8.88
CA VAL A 180 7.25 1.03 -8.61
C VAL A 180 7.06 2.10 -9.67
N ASP A 181 6.22 1.80 -10.66
CA ASP A 181 5.94 2.74 -11.74
C ASP A 181 4.92 3.78 -11.29
N LYS A 182 3.90 3.36 -10.52
CA LYS A 182 2.83 4.21 -9.97
C LYS A 182 2.32 3.70 -8.62
N GLY A 183 1.71 4.59 -7.85
CA GLY A 183 1.06 4.26 -6.59
C GLY A 183 2.08 3.98 -5.50
N ARG A 184 1.85 2.93 -4.70
CA ARG A 184 2.63 2.65 -3.48
C ARG A 184 2.92 1.18 -3.27
N ILE A 185 4.01 0.89 -2.58
CA ILE A 185 4.28 -0.43 -1.98
C ILE A 185 4.78 -0.27 -0.54
N ARG A 186 4.55 -1.32 0.26
CA ARG A 186 5.30 -1.58 1.48
C ARG A 186 6.17 -2.80 1.27
N SER A 187 7.46 -2.69 1.59
CA SER A 187 8.37 -3.82 1.61
C SER A 187 8.81 -4.10 3.04
N LYS A 188 8.51 -5.31 3.53
CA LYS A 188 9.09 -5.86 4.76
C LYS A 188 10.17 -6.85 4.36
N VAL A 189 11.40 -6.37 4.31
CA VAL A 189 12.56 -7.07 3.76
C VAL A 189 13.22 -7.90 4.84
N ALA A 190 13.47 -9.18 4.57
CA ALA A 190 14.21 -10.05 5.48
C ALA A 190 15.64 -9.50 5.70
N PRO A 191 16.25 -9.71 6.89
CA PRO A 191 17.64 -9.34 7.11
C PRO A 191 18.56 -9.95 6.04
N LEU A 192 19.38 -9.12 5.40
CA LEU A 192 20.34 -9.61 4.40
C LEU A 192 21.63 -10.02 5.11
N GLU A 193 22.02 -11.27 4.96
CA GLU A 193 23.18 -11.84 5.64
C GLU A 193 24.49 -11.56 4.90
N LYS A 194 24.48 -11.64 3.56
CA LYS A 194 25.70 -11.54 2.76
C LYS A 194 25.94 -10.10 2.35
N LYS A 195 27.21 -9.71 2.24
CA LYS A 195 27.60 -8.39 1.71
C LYS A 195 27.18 -8.21 0.24
N ALA A 196 27.09 -9.32 -0.50
CA ALA A 196 26.71 -9.32 -1.91
C ALA A 196 25.19 -9.36 -2.15
N ASP A 197 24.38 -9.57 -1.11
CA ASP A 197 22.91 -9.54 -1.21
C ASP A 197 22.43 -8.14 -1.57
N ARG A 198 21.48 -8.08 -2.49
CA ARG A 198 20.93 -6.83 -3.00
C ARG A 198 19.41 -6.92 -3.04
N TYR A 199 18.78 -6.03 -2.31
CA TYR A 199 17.37 -5.73 -2.47
C TYR A 199 17.24 -4.25 -2.82
N ARG A 200 16.60 -3.99 -3.95
CA ARG A 200 16.40 -2.63 -4.45
C ARG A 200 14.96 -2.39 -4.79
N VAL A 201 14.53 -1.15 -4.58
CA VAL A 201 13.29 -0.64 -5.15
C VAL A 201 13.60 0.57 -5.97
N ARG A 202 13.08 0.58 -7.18
CA ARG A 202 13.29 1.64 -8.15
C ARG A 202 11.97 2.35 -8.41
N THR A 203 12.04 3.66 -8.52
CA THR A 203 10.97 4.52 -9.04
C THR A 203 11.50 5.19 -10.31
N PRO A 204 10.70 5.99 -11.04
CA PRO A 204 11.20 6.74 -12.18
C PRO A 204 12.35 7.70 -11.85
N VAL A 205 12.40 8.22 -10.62
CA VAL A 205 13.31 9.32 -10.23
C VAL A 205 14.28 8.97 -9.09
N ALA A 206 14.15 7.78 -8.48
CA ALA A 206 14.99 7.36 -7.36
C ALA A 206 15.19 5.84 -7.30
N VAL A 207 16.32 5.42 -6.72
CA VAL A 207 16.61 4.03 -6.38
C VAL A 207 16.93 3.91 -4.89
N SER A 208 16.24 3.00 -4.22
CA SER A 208 16.40 2.68 -2.80
C SER A 208 17.12 1.34 -2.64
N ALA A 209 18.24 1.33 -1.93
CA ALA A 209 18.92 0.12 -1.46
C ALA A 209 18.44 -0.21 -0.05
N VAL A 210 17.98 -1.44 0.12
CA VAL A 210 17.20 -1.85 1.29
C VAL A 210 17.89 -3.03 1.97
N ARG A 211 18.04 -2.97 3.30
CA ARG A 211 18.70 -4.03 4.06
C ARG A 211 17.96 -4.27 5.38
N GLY A 212 17.13 -5.32 5.43
CA GLY A 212 16.44 -5.72 6.66
C GLY A 212 15.54 -4.64 7.25
N THR A 213 14.62 -4.07 6.44
CA THR A 213 13.78 -2.94 6.86
C THR A 213 12.29 -3.19 6.64
N ASP A 214 11.48 -2.44 7.38
CA ASP A 214 10.08 -2.19 7.04
C ASP A 214 9.98 -0.76 6.51
N TYR A 215 9.65 -0.61 5.24
CA TYR A 215 9.64 0.70 4.62
C TYR A 215 8.61 0.80 3.48
N ARG A 216 8.22 2.03 3.17
CA ARG A 216 7.25 2.37 2.14
C ARG A 216 7.93 3.10 0.99
N THR A 217 7.46 2.84 -0.22
CA THR A 217 7.80 3.61 -1.41
C THR A 217 6.52 4.02 -2.12
N ARG A 218 6.43 5.29 -2.51
CA ARG A 218 5.28 5.82 -3.25
C ARG A 218 5.76 6.75 -4.35
N VAL A 219 5.05 6.74 -5.47
CA VAL A 219 5.20 7.72 -6.55
C VAL A 219 3.92 8.54 -6.61
N ASP A 220 4.05 9.84 -6.39
CA ASP A 220 2.94 10.78 -6.53
C ASP A 220 2.59 10.97 -8.02
N GLU A 221 1.34 10.72 -8.40
CA GLU A 221 0.94 10.73 -9.81
C GLU A 221 0.90 12.13 -10.41
N GLY A 222 0.63 13.16 -9.59
CA GLY A 222 0.53 14.55 -10.06
C GLY A 222 1.89 15.19 -10.30
N THR A 223 2.83 14.98 -9.39
CA THR A 223 4.16 15.62 -9.41
C THR A 223 5.28 14.73 -9.94
N GLY A 224 5.07 13.41 -9.97
CA GLY A 224 6.12 12.42 -10.25
C GLY A 224 7.14 12.27 -9.12
N THR A 225 6.90 12.88 -7.95
CA THR A 225 7.80 12.81 -6.80
C THR A 225 7.76 11.40 -6.19
N ALA A 226 8.95 10.82 -5.97
CA ALA A 226 9.09 9.56 -5.28
C ALA A 226 9.35 9.78 -3.79
N PHE A 227 8.52 9.17 -2.94
CA PHE A 227 8.67 9.15 -1.50
C PHE A 227 9.23 7.79 -1.05
N SER A 228 10.24 7.82 -0.20
CA SER A 228 10.78 6.64 0.50
C SER A 228 10.71 6.91 2.00
N GLU A 229 9.91 6.14 2.73
CA GLU A 229 9.64 6.37 4.16
C GLU A 229 10.04 5.12 4.96
N THR A 230 10.99 5.27 5.90
CA THR A 230 11.51 4.13 6.69
C THR A 230 10.80 4.04 8.03
N VAL A 231 10.15 2.91 8.29
CA VAL A 231 9.45 2.63 9.56
C VAL A 231 10.39 1.90 10.51
N GLU A 232 11.10 0.87 10.04
CA GLU A 232 12.09 0.12 10.81
C GLU A 232 13.38 -0.06 10.00
N GLY A 233 14.53 -0.01 10.66
CA GLY A 233 15.85 -0.18 10.03
C GLY A 233 16.35 1.07 9.30
N GLU A 234 17.04 0.88 8.18
CA GLU A 234 17.66 1.97 7.40
C GLU A 234 17.64 1.67 5.90
N VAL A 235 17.29 2.68 5.11
CA VAL A 235 17.29 2.63 3.65
C VAL A 235 18.25 3.68 3.11
N VAL A 236 18.99 3.34 2.06
CA VAL A 236 19.82 4.31 1.33
C VAL A 236 19.12 4.67 0.03
N VAL A 237 18.89 5.96 -0.21
CA VAL A 237 18.20 6.47 -1.41
C VAL A 237 19.16 7.27 -2.26
N ALA A 238 19.16 7.02 -3.57
CA ALA A 238 19.85 7.84 -4.55
C ALA A 238 18.86 8.42 -5.56
N SER A 239 19.06 9.69 -5.95
CA SER A 239 18.32 10.27 -7.08
C SER A 239 18.83 9.73 -8.42
N GLY A 240 17.92 9.66 -9.39
CA GLY A 240 18.20 9.15 -10.73
C GLY A 240 17.97 7.65 -10.88
N ASP A 241 18.67 7.05 -11.85
CA ASP A 241 18.44 5.69 -12.33
C ASP A 241 19.30 4.62 -11.63
N SER A 242 20.26 5.03 -10.80
CA SER A 242 21.25 4.17 -10.17
C SER A 242 21.81 4.79 -8.90
N LEU A 243 22.23 3.93 -7.96
CA LEU A 243 22.90 4.31 -6.72
C LEU A 243 24.23 5.06 -6.93
N ASN A 244 24.78 5.05 -8.15
CA ASN A 244 26.05 5.70 -8.48
C ASN A 244 25.89 6.99 -9.31
N SER A 245 24.67 7.34 -9.72
CA SER A 245 24.42 8.42 -10.70
C SER A 245 23.97 9.74 -10.06
N GLY A 246 23.69 9.78 -8.75
CA GLY A 246 23.07 10.92 -8.10
C GLY A 246 23.43 11.10 -6.63
N ARG A 247 22.76 12.06 -5.97
CA ARG A 247 22.96 12.36 -4.55
C ARG A 247 22.44 11.18 -3.73
N ILE A 248 23.26 10.65 -2.82
CA ILE A 248 22.92 9.53 -1.95
C ILE A 248 22.61 10.04 -0.54
N ILE A 249 21.52 9.59 0.06
CA ILE A 249 21.11 9.95 1.42
C ILE A 249 20.68 8.70 2.18
N SER A 250 21.09 8.61 3.45
CA SER A 250 20.61 7.59 4.40
C SER A 250 19.31 8.03 5.08
N ILE A 251 18.34 7.11 5.13
CA ILE A 251 16.99 7.26 5.65
C ILE A 251 16.77 6.20 6.75
N PRO A 252 17.20 6.48 8.00
CA PRO A 252 16.91 5.63 9.14
C PRO A 252 15.42 5.67 9.49
N ALA A 253 14.99 4.71 10.33
CA ALA A 253 13.66 4.63 10.90
C ALA A 253 13.19 5.99 11.46
N GLY A 254 11.93 6.34 11.20
CA GLY A 254 11.34 7.61 11.60
C GLY A 254 11.66 8.78 10.66
N THR A 255 12.32 8.53 9.52
CA THR A 255 12.59 9.57 8.51
C THR A 255 12.12 9.16 7.12
N GLY A 256 11.95 10.14 6.24
CA GLY A 256 11.61 9.95 4.84
C GLY A 256 12.45 10.81 3.90
N ALA A 257 12.51 10.40 2.63
CA ALA A 257 13.05 11.21 1.54
C ALA A 257 12.04 11.37 0.40
N ALA A 258 11.89 12.60 -0.09
CA ALA A 258 11.13 12.97 -1.26
C ALA A 258 12.12 13.33 -2.37
N THR A 259 12.09 12.59 -3.48
CA THR A 259 12.93 12.82 -4.66
C THR A 259 12.06 13.31 -5.80
N THR A 260 12.33 14.51 -6.29
CA THR A 260 11.56 15.12 -7.37
C THR A 260 12.08 14.70 -8.75
N VAL A 261 11.31 15.00 -9.81
CA VAL A 261 11.71 14.78 -11.21
C VAL A 261 12.96 15.55 -11.65
N THR A 262 13.34 16.60 -10.91
CA THR A 262 14.59 17.34 -11.15
C THR A 262 15.81 16.69 -10.49
N GLY A 263 15.61 15.60 -9.73
CA GLY A 263 16.64 14.90 -8.98
C GLY A 263 16.98 15.54 -7.62
N ALA A 264 16.25 16.58 -7.20
CA ALA A 264 16.37 17.15 -5.87
C ALA A 264 15.83 16.16 -4.82
N ILE A 265 16.54 16.01 -3.70
CA ILE A 265 16.14 15.15 -2.59
C ILE A 265 15.96 16.00 -1.34
N ALA A 266 14.77 15.96 -0.76
CA ALA A 266 14.46 16.51 0.56
C ALA A 266 14.28 15.39 1.57
N LYS A 267 14.89 15.52 2.75
CA LYS A 267 14.74 14.58 3.87
C LYS A 267 13.94 15.25 4.98
N ALA A 268 13.01 14.52 5.59
CA ALA A 268 12.21 14.99 6.72
C ALA A 268 12.05 13.91 7.79
N GLU A 269 11.74 14.33 9.01
CA GLU A 269 11.25 13.42 10.05
C GLU A 269 9.79 13.07 9.76
N LEU A 270 9.42 11.81 10.00
CA LEU A 270 8.05 11.36 9.86
C LEU A 270 7.27 11.78 11.11
N LEU A 271 6.01 12.18 10.91
CA LEU A 271 5.11 12.49 12.01
C LEU A 271 5.00 11.30 12.97
N PRO A 272 4.82 11.55 14.29
CA PRO A 272 4.65 10.48 15.27
C PRO A 272 3.39 9.66 14.99
N PRO A 273 3.31 8.42 15.52
CA PRO A 273 2.16 7.56 15.33
C PRO A 273 0.90 8.17 15.97
N PRO A 274 -0.24 8.19 15.26
CA PRO A 274 -1.51 8.69 15.81
C PRO A 274 -2.15 7.67 16.75
N ASP A 275 -2.74 8.14 17.85
CA ASP A 275 -3.48 7.28 18.77
C ASP A 275 -4.95 7.12 18.37
N LEU A 276 -5.49 5.90 18.52
CA LEU A 276 -6.94 5.69 18.48
C LEU A 276 -7.54 5.91 19.88
N LEU A 277 -8.67 6.62 19.97
CA LEU A 277 -9.34 6.91 21.25
C LEU A 277 -10.01 5.67 21.85
N GLU A 278 -10.61 4.81 21.02
CA GLU A 278 -11.35 3.62 21.46
C GLU A 278 -10.96 2.37 20.63
N PRO A 279 -9.67 1.94 20.62
CA PRO A 279 -9.20 0.90 19.70
C PRO A 279 -9.84 -0.47 19.93
N ALA A 280 -10.25 -0.76 21.16
CA ALA A 280 -10.88 -2.04 21.53
C ALA A 280 -12.41 -2.05 21.33
N LYS A 281 -13.02 -0.92 20.94
CA LYS A 281 -14.47 -0.83 20.73
C LYS A 281 -14.89 -1.77 19.61
N VAL A 282 -15.89 -2.60 19.89
CA VAL A 282 -16.51 -3.45 18.89
C VAL A 282 -17.15 -2.57 17.83
N GLN A 283 -16.74 -2.76 16.58
CA GLN A 283 -17.29 -2.04 15.45
C GLN A 283 -18.61 -2.70 15.06
N SER A 284 -19.73 -2.20 15.57
CA SER A 284 -21.06 -2.81 15.39
C SER A 284 -22.02 -2.07 14.47
N GLU A 285 -21.66 -0.87 14.03
CA GLU A 285 -22.46 -0.09 13.08
C GLU A 285 -22.34 -0.62 11.63
N ALA A 286 -23.16 -0.09 10.72
CA ALA A 286 -23.12 -0.47 9.30
C ALA A 286 -21.77 -0.14 8.65
N GLU A 287 -21.28 1.08 8.89
CA GLU A 287 -19.94 1.53 8.54
C GLU A 287 -19.02 1.47 9.76
N LEU A 288 -17.74 1.14 9.53
CA LEU A 288 -16.77 1.16 10.61
C LEU A 288 -16.29 2.59 10.81
N GLN A 289 -16.14 3.01 12.07
CA GLN A 289 -15.68 4.35 12.42
C GLN A 289 -14.55 4.27 13.44
N PHE A 290 -13.43 4.92 13.10
CA PHE A 290 -12.26 4.99 13.97
C PHE A 290 -12.00 6.45 14.35
N SER A 291 -12.09 6.73 15.65
CA SER A 291 -11.80 8.04 16.23
C SER A 291 -10.32 8.13 16.60
N ILE A 292 -9.64 9.11 16.03
CA ILE A 292 -8.22 9.38 16.15
C ILE A 292 -8.01 10.56 17.10
N ALA A 293 -7.09 10.43 18.05
CA ALA A 293 -6.71 11.50 18.95
C ALA A 293 -6.07 12.66 18.15
N PRO A 294 -6.40 13.93 18.46
CA PRO A 294 -5.77 15.07 17.81
C PRO A 294 -4.25 15.04 17.94
N ILE A 295 -3.53 15.19 16.83
CA ILE A 295 -2.07 15.15 16.78
C ILE A 295 -1.55 16.29 15.90
N GLY A 296 -0.85 17.25 16.50
CA GLY A 296 -0.14 18.33 15.81
C GLY A 296 -0.87 18.96 14.61
N SER A 297 -0.10 19.39 13.61
CA SER A 297 -0.63 19.82 12.31
C SER A 297 -0.53 18.66 11.32
N VAL A 298 -1.66 18.04 10.99
CA VAL A 298 -1.79 16.98 9.98
C VAL A 298 -2.76 17.41 8.89
N VAL A 299 -2.53 16.96 7.66
CA VAL A 299 -3.46 17.22 6.55
C VAL A 299 -4.48 16.09 6.37
N GLY A 300 -4.30 14.98 7.08
CA GLY A 300 -5.22 13.85 7.07
C GLY A 300 -4.61 12.62 7.73
N HIS A 301 -5.33 11.52 7.58
CA HIS A 301 -4.94 10.22 8.09
C HIS A 301 -5.16 9.15 7.03
N ARG A 302 -4.35 8.10 7.08
CA ARG A 302 -4.55 6.87 6.32
C ARG A 302 -4.76 5.72 7.28
N LEU A 303 -5.73 4.88 6.96
CA LEU A 303 -6.09 3.72 7.75
C LEU A 303 -6.15 2.49 6.84
N VAL A 304 -5.52 1.40 7.28
CA VAL A 304 -5.48 0.12 6.58
C VAL A 304 -5.92 -0.98 7.54
N ILE A 305 -6.81 -1.87 7.08
CA ILE A 305 -7.31 -3.02 7.83
C ILE A 305 -6.78 -4.30 7.20
N ALA A 306 -6.33 -5.25 8.04
CA ALA A 306 -5.90 -6.57 7.63
C ALA A 306 -6.53 -7.66 8.52
N SER A 307 -6.66 -8.87 7.99
CA SER A 307 -7.11 -10.05 8.75
C SER A 307 -6.00 -10.65 9.62
N ASP A 308 -4.74 -10.26 9.41
CA ASP A 308 -3.58 -10.72 10.17
C ASP A 308 -2.70 -9.57 10.68
N ALA A 309 -2.02 -9.80 11.81
CA ALA A 309 -1.13 -8.80 12.44
C ALA A 309 0.10 -8.46 11.59
N GLY A 310 0.46 -9.32 10.63
CA GLY A 310 1.54 -9.10 9.69
C GLY A 310 1.19 -8.13 8.56
N PHE A 311 -0.09 -7.76 8.43
CA PHE A 311 -0.65 -7.00 7.30
C PHE A 311 -0.34 -7.66 5.95
N VAL A 312 -0.53 -8.99 5.87
CA VAL A 312 -0.39 -9.77 4.64
C VAL A 312 -1.67 -9.72 3.83
N ASP A 313 -2.81 -10.06 4.45
CA ASP A 313 -4.13 -10.07 3.83
C ASP A 313 -4.86 -8.77 4.20
N LEU A 314 -4.63 -7.75 3.37
CA LEU A 314 -5.29 -6.46 3.46
C LEU A 314 -6.74 -6.58 3.03
N VAL A 315 -7.66 -6.02 3.82
CA VAL A 315 -9.11 -6.14 3.66
C VAL A 315 -9.72 -4.82 3.19
N ALA A 316 -9.30 -3.71 3.78
CA ALA A 316 -9.82 -2.39 3.46
C ALA A 316 -8.74 -1.32 3.68
N GLU A 317 -8.89 -0.19 2.99
CA GLU A 317 -8.13 1.01 3.27
C GLU A 317 -9.01 2.25 3.07
N THR A 318 -8.69 3.31 3.79
CA THR A 318 -9.30 4.63 3.62
C THR A 318 -8.27 5.73 3.89
N GLU A 319 -8.46 6.86 3.24
CA GLU A 319 -7.74 8.11 3.51
C GLU A 319 -8.80 9.19 3.73
N GLY A 320 -8.59 10.05 4.71
CA GLY A 320 -9.57 11.07 5.04
C GLY A 320 -9.00 12.21 5.87
N GLN A 321 -9.72 13.32 5.87
CA GLN A 321 -9.45 14.49 6.71
C GLN A 321 -10.25 14.39 8.00
N GLY A 322 -9.72 14.96 9.08
CA GLY A 322 -10.39 15.00 10.38
C GLY A 322 -10.03 13.85 11.32
N ALA A 323 -10.71 13.85 12.47
CA ALA A 323 -10.45 12.96 13.60
C ALA A 323 -11.28 11.67 13.57
N VAL A 324 -12.21 11.50 12.62
CA VAL A 324 -13.00 10.27 12.48
C VAL A 324 -12.87 9.78 11.05
N LEU A 325 -12.37 8.55 10.88
CA LEU A 325 -12.30 7.90 9.58
C LEU A 325 -13.43 6.87 9.46
N ALA A 326 -14.29 7.06 8.47
CA ALA A 326 -15.23 6.05 8.02
C ALA A 326 -14.54 5.07 7.08
N VAL A 327 -14.74 3.77 7.32
CA VAL A 327 -14.23 2.68 6.50
C VAL A 327 -15.42 1.89 5.96
N PRO A 328 -15.40 1.49 4.67
CA PRO A 328 -16.43 0.63 4.12
C PRO A 328 -16.66 -0.61 4.98
N THR A 329 -17.89 -1.13 4.94
CA THR A 329 -18.23 -2.33 5.69
C THR A 329 -17.36 -3.53 5.27
N ILE A 330 -16.98 -4.34 6.26
CA ILE A 330 -16.23 -5.58 6.08
C ILE A 330 -16.96 -6.71 6.82
N PRO A 331 -16.72 -7.99 6.46
CA PRO A 331 -17.31 -9.13 7.15
C PRO A 331 -17.04 -9.13 8.65
N ASN A 332 -17.88 -9.85 9.41
CA ASN A 332 -17.67 -10.06 10.83
C ASN A 332 -16.36 -10.83 11.09
N GLY A 333 -15.66 -10.49 12.16
CA GLY A 333 -14.40 -11.13 12.52
C GLY A 333 -13.49 -10.28 13.38
N ARG A 334 -12.30 -10.81 13.67
CA ARG A 334 -11.23 -10.10 14.39
C ARG A 334 -10.19 -9.63 13.38
N TYR A 335 -9.83 -8.36 13.48
CA TYR A 335 -8.99 -7.68 12.50
C TYR A 335 -7.92 -6.83 13.19
N PHE A 336 -6.94 -6.42 12.39
CA PHE A 336 -5.92 -5.46 12.78
C PHE A 336 -6.09 -4.20 11.96
N VAL A 337 -6.07 -3.05 12.62
CA VAL A 337 -6.11 -1.73 11.99
C VAL A 337 -4.77 -1.04 12.19
N LYS A 338 -4.27 -0.40 11.14
CA LYS A 338 -3.07 0.43 11.15
C LYS A 338 -3.43 1.83 10.73
N VAL A 339 -2.98 2.82 11.49
CA VAL A 339 -3.28 4.24 11.26
C VAL A 339 -1.99 5.03 11.19
N THR A 340 -1.90 5.95 10.24
CA THR A 340 -0.76 6.86 10.03
C THR A 340 -1.27 8.28 9.78
N ALA A 341 -0.59 9.28 10.33
CA ALA A 341 -0.82 10.68 10.01
C ALA A 341 -0.24 11.02 8.62
N LEU A 342 -0.85 11.97 7.91
CA LEU A 342 -0.35 12.51 6.66
C LEU A 342 0.16 13.93 6.88
N ALA A 343 1.42 14.18 6.51
CA ALA A 343 2.08 15.46 6.66
C ALA A 343 1.82 16.39 5.46
N ALA A 344 1.89 17.71 5.70
CA ALA A 344 1.64 18.72 4.66
C ALA A 344 2.70 18.73 3.55
N ASP A 345 3.90 18.24 3.83
CA ASP A 345 4.99 18.03 2.87
C ASP A 345 4.84 16.71 2.07
N GLY A 346 3.75 15.98 2.31
CA GLY A 346 3.36 14.79 1.56
C GLY A 346 3.88 13.47 2.14
N PHE A 347 4.62 13.46 3.25
CA PHE A 347 5.07 12.20 3.87
C PHE A 347 3.94 11.48 4.63
N GLU A 348 3.93 10.15 4.55
CA GLU A 348 3.14 9.30 5.44
C GLU A 348 3.92 9.07 6.76
N GLY A 349 3.30 9.39 7.89
CA GLY A 349 3.91 9.33 9.23
C GLY A 349 4.16 7.90 9.73
N MET A 350 4.65 7.80 10.96
CA MET A 350 4.84 6.52 11.64
C MET A 350 3.49 5.82 11.92
N PRO A 351 3.43 4.48 11.85
CA PRO A 351 2.18 3.75 12.05
C PRO A 351 1.92 3.41 13.52
N ALA A 352 0.66 3.53 13.95
CA ALA A 352 0.12 2.83 15.11
C ALA A 352 -0.69 1.62 14.66
N THR A 353 -0.69 0.51 15.42
CA THR A 353 -1.42 -0.72 15.09
C THR A 353 -2.24 -1.19 16.29
N TYR A 354 -3.49 -1.56 16.05
CA TYR A 354 -4.44 -2.02 17.05
C TYR A 354 -5.21 -3.24 16.54
N SER A 355 -5.70 -4.09 17.45
CA SER A 355 -6.67 -5.14 17.13
C SER A 355 -8.08 -4.69 17.48
N PHE A 356 -9.08 -5.06 16.68
CA PHE A 356 -10.49 -4.77 16.97
C PHE A 356 -11.38 -5.93 16.52
N LYS A 357 -12.61 -5.96 17.03
CA LYS A 357 -13.66 -6.91 16.61
C LYS A 357 -14.68 -6.17 15.75
N ARG A 358 -14.99 -6.73 14.58
CA ARG A 358 -16.10 -6.33 13.71
C ARG A 358 -17.27 -7.30 13.95
N GLN A 359 -18.41 -6.78 14.39
CA GLN A 359 -19.63 -7.56 14.55
C GLN A 359 -20.85 -6.67 14.27
N LEU A 360 -21.39 -6.71 13.05
CA LEU A 360 -22.57 -5.95 12.66
C LEU A 360 -23.75 -6.28 13.57
N SER A 361 -24.27 -5.26 14.23
CA SER A 361 -25.45 -5.33 15.11
C SER A 361 -26.06 -3.94 15.20
N THR A 362 -26.63 -3.45 14.10
CA THR A 362 -27.38 -2.20 14.12
C THR A 362 -28.72 -2.42 14.83
N LEU A 363 -29.21 -1.37 15.49
CA LEU A 363 -30.48 -1.38 16.19
C LEU A 363 -31.10 0.01 16.09
N GLY A 364 -32.32 0.06 15.56
CA GLY A 364 -33.18 1.22 15.56
C GLY A 364 -34.57 0.84 16.03
N GLY A 365 -35.32 1.83 16.51
CA GLY A 365 -36.68 1.67 16.99
C GLY A 365 -37.58 2.78 16.44
N SER A 366 -38.87 2.51 16.38
CA SER A 366 -39.92 3.50 16.16
C SER A 366 -41.16 3.15 16.99
N ALA A 367 -41.86 4.15 17.49
CA ALA A 367 -43.14 3.98 18.18
C ALA A 367 -44.21 4.84 17.52
N ASP A 368 -45.32 4.22 17.11
CA ASP A 368 -46.43 4.88 16.43
C ASP A 368 -47.76 4.55 17.10
N ALA A 369 -48.70 5.48 17.09
CA ALA A 369 -50.10 5.19 17.44
C ALA A 369 -50.77 4.40 16.30
N GLY A 370 -51.66 3.47 16.65
CA GLY A 370 -52.46 2.70 15.70
C GLY A 370 -53.81 2.30 16.28
N ASP A 371 -54.62 1.61 15.46
CA ASP A 371 -56.03 1.28 15.77
C ASP A 371 -56.23 0.46 17.06
N PHE A 372 -55.18 -0.17 17.59
CA PHE A 372 -55.19 -1.03 18.77
C PHE A 372 -54.21 -0.56 19.87
N GLY A 373 -53.92 0.74 19.90
CA GLY A 373 -53.00 1.38 20.84
C GLY A 373 -51.64 1.73 20.22
N TYR A 374 -50.58 1.69 21.03
CA TYR A 374 -49.24 2.11 20.62
C TYR A 374 -48.40 0.93 20.18
N ARG A 375 -47.85 1.02 18.97
CA ARG A 375 -47.03 -0.01 18.35
C ARG A 375 -45.56 0.39 18.40
N PHE A 376 -44.77 -0.40 19.10
CA PHE A 376 -43.32 -0.29 19.18
C PHE A 376 -42.72 -1.30 18.21
N LYS A 377 -41.97 -0.80 17.22
CA LYS A 377 -41.24 -1.62 16.25
C LYS A 377 -39.76 -1.37 16.39
N TRP A 378 -38.96 -2.38 16.08
CA TRP A 378 -37.52 -2.26 15.98
C TRP A 378 -36.98 -2.99 14.77
N PHE A 379 -35.83 -2.53 14.32
CA PHE A 379 -35.20 -3.02 13.11
C PHE A 379 -33.68 -2.91 13.24
N GLY A 380 -32.97 -3.60 12.38
CA GLY A 380 -31.52 -3.54 12.32
C GLY A 380 -30.93 -4.81 11.75
N GLU A 381 -29.65 -4.75 11.42
CA GLU A 381 -28.89 -5.78 10.74
C GLU A 381 -27.92 -6.44 11.71
N GLY A 382 -27.76 -7.74 11.57
CA GLY A 382 -26.79 -8.52 12.31
C GLY A 382 -26.91 -10.00 12.00
N GLU A 383 -25.80 -10.73 12.13
CA GLU A 383 -25.74 -12.17 11.92
C GLU A 383 -25.86 -12.93 13.24
N GLY A 384 -26.45 -14.12 13.20
CA GLY A 384 -26.66 -14.98 14.38
C GLY A 384 -28.03 -14.77 15.04
N GLN A 385 -28.21 -15.40 16.20
CA GLN A 385 -29.46 -15.29 16.96
C GLN A 385 -29.54 -13.95 17.69
N ARG A 386 -30.70 -13.30 17.61
CA ARG A 386 -30.94 -11.97 18.19
C ARG A 386 -32.19 -12.02 19.05
N PHE A 387 -32.07 -11.55 20.28
CA PHE A 387 -33.17 -11.38 21.21
C PHE A 387 -33.26 -9.93 21.62
N TYR A 388 -34.48 -9.44 21.75
CA TYR A 388 -34.75 -8.05 22.07
C TYR A 388 -35.30 -7.89 23.48
N ARG A 389 -35.08 -6.70 24.03
CA ARG A 389 -35.62 -6.29 25.32
C ARG A 389 -36.27 -4.92 25.19
N LEU A 390 -37.57 -4.81 25.45
CA LEU A 390 -38.30 -3.55 25.41
C LEU A 390 -38.43 -2.99 26.82
N GLN A 391 -38.01 -1.74 27.03
CA GLN A 391 -38.23 -1.01 28.27
C GLN A 391 -39.08 0.23 28.03
N ILE A 392 -40.13 0.40 28.84
CA ILE A 392 -40.96 1.60 28.87
C ILE A 392 -41.07 2.09 30.32
N LEU A 393 -40.76 3.36 30.52
CA LEU A 393 -40.73 4.05 31.80
C LEU A 393 -41.74 5.20 31.73
N LYS A 394 -42.41 5.50 32.84
CA LYS A 394 -43.34 6.63 32.93
C LYS A 394 -42.65 7.84 33.57
N ASP A 395 -42.94 9.04 33.07
CA ASP A 395 -42.54 10.37 33.55
C ASP A 395 -41.02 10.68 33.57
N SER A 396 -40.13 9.69 33.70
CA SER A 396 -38.67 9.89 33.75
C SER A 396 -37.87 8.73 33.17
N LYS A 397 -36.72 9.02 32.54
CA LYS A 397 -35.71 8.03 32.07
C LYS A 397 -35.02 7.27 33.21
N THR A 398 -35.16 7.73 34.45
CA THR A 398 -34.57 7.12 35.65
C THR A 398 -35.60 6.39 36.52
N ALA A 399 -36.87 6.38 36.12
CA ALA A 399 -37.91 5.64 36.80
C ALA A 399 -37.70 4.12 36.65
N ILE A 400 -38.41 3.35 37.47
CA ILE A 400 -38.48 1.89 37.28
C ILE A 400 -39.31 1.63 36.02
N PRO A 401 -38.87 0.77 35.09
CA PRO A 401 -39.66 0.40 33.93
C PRO A 401 -41.02 -0.16 34.36
N ILE A 402 -42.09 0.40 33.80
CA ILE A 402 -43.45 -0.14 33.96
C ILE A 402 -43.65 -1.37 33.06
N ILE A 403 -42.84 -1.47 32.00
CA ILE A 403 -42.76 -2.60 31.08
C ILE A 403 -41.28 -2.89 30.86
N ASP A 404 -40.88 -4.13 31.08
CA ASP A 404 -39.52 -4.62 30.87
C ASP A 404 -39.58 -6.04 30.29
N GLU A 405 -39.88 -6.13 28.99
CA GLU A 405 -40.07 -7.41 28.32
C GLU A 405 -38.77 -7.92 27.73
N VAL A 406 -38.37 -9.12 28.11
CA VAL A 406 -37.07 -9.73 27.78
C VAL A 406 -37.23 -10.92 26.82
N GLY A 407 -36.18 -11.24 26.07
CA GLY A 407 -36.15 -12.47 25.26
C GLY A 407 -37.08 -12.45 24.05
N LEU A 408 -37.49 -11.26 23.60
CA LEU A 408 -38.39 -11.09 22.47
C LEU A 408 -37.67 -11.52 21.19
N SER A 409 -38.27 -12.46 20.44
CA SER A 409 -37.83 -12.80 19.09
C SER A 409 -38.59 -12.05 18.00
N ALA A 410 -39.73 -11.46 18.36
CA ALA A 410 -40.49 -10.58 17.48
C ALA A 410 -39.78 -9.23 17.31
N ASP A 411 -40.12 -8.52 16.24
CA ASP A 411 -39.62 -7.18 15.92
C ASP A 411 -40.59 -6.05 16.33
N THR A 412 -41.73 -6.43 16.93
CA THR A 412 -42.85 -5.54 17.20
C THR A 412 -43.58 -5.98 18.47
N VAL A 413 -43.99 -5.00 19.29
CA VAL A 413 -44.94 -5.15 20.40
C VAL A 413 -46.01 -4.06 20.28
N THR A 414 -47.28 -4.41 20.51
CA THR A 414 -48.39 -3.45 20.55
C THR A 414 -48.98 -3.41 21.95
N LEU A 415 -49.19 -2.22 22.49
CA LEU A 415 -49.75 -1.98 23.81
C LEU A 415 -51.04 -1.17 23.68
N SER A 416 -52.16 -1.76 24.11
CA SER A 416 -53.49 -1.14 24.02
C SER A 416 -53.81 -0.20 25.17
N ASP A 417 -53.23 -0.43 26.36
CA ASP A 417 -53.73 0.14 27.62
C ASP A 417 -52.69 1.06 28.30
N LEU A 418 -51.95 1.85 27.52
CA LEU A 418 -51.10 2.90 28.08
C LEU A 418 -51.98 4.08 28.51
N ALA A 419 -52.01 4.39 29.81
CA ALA A 419 -52.70 5.57 30.31
C ALA A 419 -52.06 6.87 29.80
N ASP A 420 -52.81 7.95 29.78
CA ASP A 420 -52.31 9.27 29.39
C ASP A 420 -51.09 9.68 30.23
N GLY A 421 -50.12 10.29 29.55
CA GLY A 421 -48.90 10.77 30.19
C GLY A 421 -47.67 10.74 29.30
N GLU A 422 -46.54 11.06 29.90
CA GLU A 422 -45.25 11.01 29.24
C GLU A 422 -44.53 9.70 29.55
N TYR A 423 -43.96 9.10 28.50
CA TYR A 423 -43.22 7.86 28.58
C TYR A 423 -41.85 8.02 27.94
N TYR A 424 -40.89 7.26 28.47
CA TYR A 424 -39.58 7.07 27.88
C TYR A 424 -39.40 5.62 27.55
N TRP A 425 -38.99 5.31 26.33
CA TRP A 425 -38.85 3.93 25.89
C TRP A 425 -37.52 3.72 25.17
N ARG A 426 -37.05 2.47 25.19
CA ARG A 426 -35.88 2.02 24.44
C ARG A 426 -35.97 0.53 24.16
N VAL A 427 -35.22 0.07 23.18
CA VAL A 427 -35.06 -1.35 22.88
C VAL A 427 -33.59 -1.74 23.00
N GLY A 428 -33.33 -2.90 23.58
CA GLY A 428 -32.05 -3.56 23.62
C GLY A 428 -32.03 -4.75 22.68
N VAL A 429 -30.86 -5.06 22.11
CA VAL A 429 -30.60 -6.31 21.39
C VAL A 429 -29.44 -7.02 22.05
N ILE A 430 -29.63 -8.31 22.32
CA ILE A 430 -28.55 -9.25 22.62
C ILE A 430 -28.38 -10.11 21.37
N GLN A 431 -27.20 -10.03 20.76
CA GLN A 431 -26.85 -10.79 19.57
C GLN A 431 -25.73 -11.77 19.88
N PHE A 432 -26.01 -13.04 19.67
CA PHE A 432 -25.04 -14.13 19.76
C PHE A 432 -24.31 -14.28 18.43
N SER A 433 -22.99 -14.47 18.49
CA SER A 433 -22.19 -14.76 17.30
C SER A 433 -22.68 -16.01 16.58
N SER A 434 -22.58 -16.00 15.25
CA SER A 434 -22.75 -17.20 14.42
C SER A 434 -21.48 -18.05 14.33
N ASP A 435 -20.33 -17.56 14.80
CA ASP A 435 -19.09 -18.33 14.88
C ASP A 435 -19.06 -19.18 16.15
N PRO A 436 -19.01 -20.53 16.03
CA PRO A 436 -18.95 -21.43 17.19
C PRO A 436 -17.73 -21.20 18.09
N ASN A 437 -16.66 -20.58 17.57
CA ASN A 437 -15.44 -20.29 18.31
C ASN A 437 -15.46 -18.92 19.02
N ASP A 438 -16.51 -18.13 18.85
CA ASP A 438 -16.67 -16.82 19.48
C ASP A 438 -18.04 -16.70 20.16
N PRO A 439 -18.26 -17.36 21.32
CA PRO A 439 -19.58 -17.42 21.97
C PRO A 439 -20.00 -16.09 22.62
N GLU A 440 -19.19 -15.03 22.52
CA GLU A 440 -19.48 -13.73 23.12
C GLU A 440 -20.72 -13.10 22.48
N ALA A 441 -21.74 -12.88 23.32
CA ALA A 441 -22.88 -12.06 22.94
C ALA A 441 -22.51 -10.58 23.05
N ILE A 442 -23.00 -9.78 22.12
CA ILE A 442 -22.96 -8.32 22.25
C ILE A 442 -24.34 -7.82 22.63
N GLU A 443 -24.37 -6.89 23.57
CA GLU A 443 -25.57 -6.19 23.96
C GLU A 443 -25.47 -4.73 23.50
N LYS A 444 -26.53 -4.25 22.85
CA LYS A 444 -26.63 -2.86 22.40
C LYS A 444 -28.02 -2.34 22.71
N TRP A 445 -28.10 -1.09 23.13
CA TRP A 445 -29.34 -0.40 23.44
C TRP A 445 -29.51 0.81 22.54
N THR A 446 -30.75 1.12 22.17
CA THR A 446 -31.08 2.45 21.68
C THR A 446 -31.01 3.46 22.83
N GLU A 447 -30.84 4.73 22.49
CA GLU A 447 -31.11 5.81 23.43
C GLU A 447 -32.59 5.81 23.85
N PHE A 448 -32.89 6.44 24.98
CA PHE A 448 -34.26 6.65 25.41
C PHE A 448 -34.96 7.70 24.55
N GLU A 449 -36.01 7.30 23.87
CA GLU A 449 -36.93 8.17 23.14
C GLU A 449 -38.14 8.55 23.99
N LYS A 450 -38.67 9.76 23.79
CA LYS A 450 -39.87 10.24 24.49
C LYS A 450 -41.11 9.96 23.65
N LEU A 451 -42.15 9.43 24.27
CA LEU A 451 -43.48 9.22 23.71
C LEU A 451 -44.50 9.90 24.60
N THR A 452 -45.42 10.67 24.01
CA THR A 452 -46.57 11.21 24.74
C THR A 452 -47.80 10.41 24.36
N VAL A 453 -48.47 9.86 25.36
CA VAL A 453 -49.74 9.14 25.20
C VAL A 453 -50.88 10.08 25.58
N ALA A 454 -51.84 10.20 24.68
CA ALA A 454 -53.07 10.97 24.86
C ALA A 454 -54.17 10.20 24.13
N ASN A 455 -54.99 9.46 24.89
CA ASN A 455 -56.08 8.64 24.35
C ASN A 455 -57.38 9.42 24.17
#